data_AF-A0A820FPU3-F1
#
_entry.id   AF-A0A820FPU3-F1
#
_cell.length_a   1.000
_cell.length_b   1.000
_cell.length_c   1.000
_cell.angle_alpha   90.00
_cell.angle_beta   90.00
_cell.angle_gamma   90.00
#
_symmetry.space_group_name_H-M   'P 1'
#
loop_
_entity.id
_entity.type
_entity.pdbx_description
1 polymer ?
#
loop_
_entity_poly.entity_id
_entity_poly.type
_entity_poly.pdbx_seq_one_letter_code
_entity_poly.pdbx_strand_id
1 'polypeptide(L)'
;MDLKTGIRYYHSGFEADFRPEAVTTISEYHRMETKESDYLIYNIPGLVEINQEQIDRNKKEIMKAFKECPTSIVIFVWAQIGGRAQNDDVIAFNALNDAYKFPVESLMFIVNNIPPNRPQQYNFIDAVDPTNSAQMQNTRAKLMKYIAVHPAHKQNKQHDIVLQLDELKQMRNILKQQQQQAEQDRARLEMQIAKMTKEHNRSQAEANERFQKISEECKSMQQRAQAKSANEYKNPFKAFLGFGRQYG
;
A
#
# COMPACT_ATOMS: atom_id res chain seq x y z
N MET A 1 39.64 -23.53 30.99
CA MET A 1 39.36 -24.74 30.20
C MET A 1 37.96 -24.62 29.67
N ASP A 2 37.90 -24.63 28.35
CA ASP A 2 36.74 -24.44 27.49
C ASP A 2 35.87 -25.71 27.45
N LEU A 3 34.55 -25.54 27.28
CA LEU A 3 33.68 -26.36 26.42
C LEU A 3 32.18 -26.04 26.63
N LYS A 4 31.49 -25.87 25.49
CA LYS A 4 30.04 -26.05 25.20
C LYS A 4 29.16 -24.86 25.62
N THR A 5 28.32 -24.24 24.78
CA THR A 5 27.56 -24.63 23.57
C THR A 5 27.16 -23.31 22.90
N GLY A 6 27.37 -23.10 21.60
CA GLY A 6 26.38 -23.44 20.58
C GLY A 6 25.16 -22.50 20.61
N ILE A 7 25.13 -21.50 19.71
CA ILE A 7 23.96 -21.04 18.92
C ILE A 7 24.46 -20.00 17.90
N ARG A 8 23.87 -20.09 16.71
CA ARG A 8 24.27 -19.53 15.43
C ARG A 8 24.19 -18.00 15.41
N TYR A 9 25.21 -17.35 14.88
CA TYR A 9 25.13 -15.96 14.43
C TYR A 9 24.62 -15.87 12.99
N TYR A 10 24.10 -14.68 12.68
CA TYR A 10 23.65 -14.13 11.39
C TYR A 10 22.15 -14.26 11.07
N HIS A 11 21.36 -13.44 11.76
CA HIS A 11 20.34 -12.61 11.09
C HIS A 11 20.97 -11.24 10.82
N SER A 12 21.64 -11.09 9.67
CA SER A 12 21.77 -9.78 9.02
C SER A 12 20.77 -9.79 7.88
N GLY A 13 19.70 -9.02 8.06
CA GLY A 13 18.64 -8.89 7.07
C GLY A 13 19.16 -8.36 5.73
N PHE A 14 18.48 -8.81 4.67
CA PHE A 14 18.27 -8.09 3.41
C PHE A 14 19.14 -6.84 3.18
N GLU A 15 20.33 -7.04 2.63
CA GLU A 15 20.93 -6.08 1.72
C GLU A 15 20.66 -6.63 0.31
N ALA A 16 19.51 -6.22 -0.25
CA ALA A 16 19.43 -6.17 -1.70
C ALA A 16 20.36 -5.03 -2.10
N ASP A 17 21.43 -5.33 -2.84
CA ASP A 17 22.29 -4.35 -3.51
C ASP A 17 21.45 -3.57 -4.54
N PHE A 18 20.53 -2.73 -4.06
CA PHE A 18 19.85 -1.71 -4.84
C PHE A 18 20.93 -0.75 -5.30
N ARG A 19 21.27 -0.80 -6.59
CA ARG A 19 21.96 0.33 -7.22
C ARG A 19 20.93 1.45 -7.35
N PRO A 20 21.06 2.56 -6.61
CA PRO A 20 19.99 3.55 -6.43
C PRO A 20 19.78 4.48 -7.64
N GLU A 21 20.48 4.23 -8.74
CA GLU A 21 20.58 5.11 -9.91
C GLU A 21 20.57 4.26 -11.18
N ALA A 22 19.76 4.61 -12.18
CA ALA A 22 19.87 3.97 -13.49
C ALA A 22 21.29 4.10 -14.05
N VAL A 23 21.79 2.99 -14.60
CA VAL A 23 23.11 2.89 -15.24
C VAL A 23 23.28 3.94 -16.35
N THR A 24 22.19 4.29 -17.02
CA THR A 24 22.11 5.36 -18.00
C THR A 24 20.95 6.27 -17.62
N THR A 25 21.19 7.58 -17.62
CA THR A 25 20.14 8.55 -17.36
C THR A 25 19.62 9.20 -18.64
N ILE A 26 20.38 9.23 -19.72
CA ILE A 26 20.01 9.82 -21.01
C ILE A 26 20.04 8.70 -22.06
N SER A 27 19.11 8.73 -23.02
CA SER A 27 19.18 7.81 -24.15
C SER A 27 20.41 8.13 -24.99
N GLU A 28 21.36 7.20 -25.03
CA GLU A 28 22.51 7.25 -25.93
C GLU A 28 22.25 6.32 -27.11
N TYR A 29 22.84 6.62 -28.26
CA TYR A 29 22.79 5.68 -29.38
C TYR A 29 24.16 5.48 -30.00
N HIS A 30 24.39 4.26 -30.48
CA HIS A 30 25.57 3.89 -31.23
C HIS A 30 25.15 3.30 -32.57
N ARG A 31 25.75 3.82 -33.64
CA ARG A 31 25.60 3.23 -34.96
C ARG A 31 26.60 2.08 -35.11
N MET A 32 26.12 0.96 -35.60
CA MET A 32 26.90 -0.24 -35.82
C MET A 32 26.67 -0.74 -37.24
N GLU A 33 27.68 -0.54 -38.08
CA GLU A 33 27.68 -1.07 -39.44
C GLU A 33 28.23 -2.50 -39.43
N THR A 34 27.53 -3.39 -40.11
CA THR A 34 27.97 -4.74 -40.46
C THR A 34 27.94 -4.88 -41.98
N LYS A 35 28.54 -5.95 -42.53
CA LYS A 35 28.50 -6.20 -43.98
C LYS A 35 27.07 -6.35 -44.53
N GLU A 36 26.15 -6.79 -43.68
CA GLU A 36 24.80 -7.21 -44.07
C GLU A 36 23.73 -6.17 -43.69
N SER A 37 24.02 -5.30 -42.72
CA SER A 37 23.03 -4.38 -42.13
C SER A 37 23.69 -3.25 -41.35
N ASP A 38 22.98 -2.14 -41.24
CA ASP A 38 23.34 -1.00 -40.41
C ASP A 38 22.34 -0.88 -39.25
N TYR A 39 22.86 -0.92 -38.03
CA TYR A 39 22.06 -0.94 -36.82
C TYR A 39 22.25 0.34 -36.02
N LEU A 40 21.16 0.86 -35.48
CA LEU A 40 21.19 1.93 -34.49
C LEU A 40 20.80 1.33 -33.13
N ILE A 41 21.77 1.26 -32.22
CA ILE A 41 21.59 0.66 -30.90
C ILE A 41 21.32 1.79 -29.90
N TYR A 42 20.10 1.84 -29.37
CA TYR A 42 19.73 2.77 -28.32
C TYR A 42 19.96 2.13 -26.94
N ASN A 43 20.80 2.77 -26.12
CA ASN A 43 20.95 2.45 -24.71
C ASN A 43 20.00 3.36 -23.91
N ILE A 44 18.86 2.79 -23.53
CA ILE A 44 17.74 3.53 -22.93
C ILE A 44 17.78 3.37 -21.40
N PRO A 45 17.50 4.42 -20.61
CA PRO A 45 17.39 4.32 -19.16
C PRO A 45 16.36 3.27 -18.71
N GLY A 46 16.68 2.55 -17.63
CA GLY A 46 15.77 1.58 -17.01
C GLY A 46 14.59 2.23 -16.26
N LEU A 47 13.56 1.45 -15.93
CA LEU A 47 12.37 1.95 -15.21
C LEU A 47 12.40 1.72 -13.69
N VAL A 48 13.33 0.92 -13.20
CA VAL A 48 13.47 0.61 -11.76
C VAL A 48 14.31 1.71 -11.12
N GLU A 49 13.65 2.64 -10.44
CA GLU A 49 14.26 3.77 -9.76
C GLU A 49 13.52 4.06 -8.44
N ILE A 50 14.19 4.70 -7.49
CA ILE A 50 13.59 5.07 -6.19
C ILE A 50 12.76 6.36 -6.29
N ASN A 51 13.17 7.29 -7.18
CA ASN A 51 12.54 8.59 -7.31
C ASN A 51 11.53 8.63 -8.48
N GLN A 52 10.29 9.04 -8.20
CA GLN A 52 9.24 9.23 -9.21
C GLN A 52 9.67 10.15 -10.35
N GLU A 53 10.36 11.24 -10.06
CA GLU A 53 10.80 12.19 -11.09
C GLU A 53 11.78 11.53 -12.08
N GLN A 54 12.63 10.62 -11.58
CA GLN A 54 13.54 9.85 -12.42
C GLN A 54 12.78 8.81 -13.24
N ILE A 55 11.81 8.10 -12.64
CA ILE A 55 10.91 7.20 -13.37
C ILE A 55 10.21 7.94 -14.51
N ASP A 56 9.60 9.09 -14.23
CA ASP A 56 8.83 9.86 -15.21
C ASP A 56 9.73 10.40 -16.33
N ARG A 57 10.97 10.78 -15.99
CA ARG A 57 11.99 11.15 -16.97
C ARG A 57 12.42 9.96 -17.83
N ASN A 58 12.64 8.79 -17.24
CA ASN A 58 13.05 7.57 -17.96
C ASN A 58 11.91 7.10 -18.89
N LYS A 59 10.64 7.20 -18.46
CA LYS A 59 9.46 6.99 -19.32
C LYS A 59 9.49 7.90 -20.55
N LYS A 60 9.82 9.19 -20.39
CA LYS A 60 9.93 10.15 -21.52
C LYS A 60 11.05 9.78 -22.49
N GLU A 61 12.20 9.37 -21.97
CA GLU A 61 13.34 8.93 -22.78
C GLU A 61 13.02 7.66 -23.60
N ILE A 62 12.34 6.68 -23.00
CA ILE A 62 11.84 5.49 -23.71
C ILE A 62 10.90 5.89 -24.86
N MET A 63 9.92 6.77 -24.58
CA MET A 63 8.99 7.25 -25.61
C MET A 63 9.72 8.00 -26.74
N LYS A 64 10.75 8.79 -26.40
CA LYS A 64 11.58 9.49 -27.38
C LYS A 64 12.32 8.51 -28.28
N ALA A 65 12.96 7.48 -27.72
CA ALA A 65 13.68 6.47 -28.49
C ALA A 65 12.76 5.75 -29.50
N PHE A 66 11.56 5.35 -29.09
CA PHE A 66 10.59 4.73 -30.02
C PHE A 66 9.99 5.72 -31.02
N LYS A 67 9.97 7.02 -30.73
CA LYS A 67 9.56 8.04 -31.72
C LYS A 67 10.62 8.23 -32.80
N GLU A 68 11.90 8.18 -32.43
CA GLU A 68 13.03 8.30 -33.34
C GLU A 68 13.25 7.02 -34.14
N CYS A 69 13.12 5.85 -33.50
CA CYS A 69 13.26 4.53 -34.11
C CYS A 69 12.01 3.67 -33.87
N PRO A 70 10.92 3.93 -34.60
CA PRO A 70 9.64 3.26 -34.38
C PRO A 70 9.69 1.79 -34.79
N THR A 71 10.48 1.43 -35.80
CA THR A 71 10.66 0.03 -36.22
C THR A 71 11.94 -0.51 -35.62
N SER A 72 11.81 -1.29 -34.55
CA SER A 72 12.95 -1.73 -33.74
C SER A 72 12.77 -3.16 -33.20
N ILE A 73 13.89 -3.77 -32.84
CA ILE A 73 13.96 -4.98 -32.02
C ILE A 73 14.19 -4.50 -30.58
N VAL A 74 13.41 -5.00 -29.64
CA VAL A 74 13.47 -4.59 -28.23
C VAL A 74 14.25 -5.65 -27.46
N ILE A 75 15.34 -5.22 -26.86
CA ILE A 75 16.23 -6.08 -26.08
C ILE A 75 16.11 -5.71 -24.60
N PHE A 76 15.57 -6.61 -23.81
CA PHE A 76 15.53 -6.49 -22.36
C PHE A 76 16.78 -7.09 -21.74
N VAL A 77 17.50 -6.29 -20.96
CA VAL A 77 18.73 -6.70 -20.29
C VAL A 77 18.52 -6.63 -18.79
N TRP A 78 18.75 -7.73 -18.07
CA TRP A 78 18.74 -7.74 -16.61
C TRP A 78 19.90 -8.54 -16.05
N ALA A 79 20.26 -8.27 -14.80
CA ALA A 79 21.19 -9.08 -14.04
C ALA A 79 20.43 -10.12 -13.21
N GLN A 80 20.99 -11.31 -13.05
CA GLN A 80 20.38 -12.34 -12.21
C GLN A 80 21.00 -12.41 -10.81
N ILE A 81 20.15 -12.66 -9.81
CA ILE A 81 20.58 -13.07 -8.46
C ILE A 81 20.16 -14.53 -8.29
N GLY A 82 21.13 -15.43 -8.10
CA GLY A 82 20.86 -16.86 -7.88
C GLY A 82 20.17 -17.57 -9.06
N GLY A 83 20.37 -17.11 -10.30
CA GLY A 83 19.77 -17.75 -11.48
C GLY A 83 18.39 -17.22 -11.88
N ARG A 84 17.87 -16.17 -11.23
CA ARG A 84 16.51 -15.66 -11.43
C ARG A 84 16.51 -14.16 -11.71
N ALA A 85 15.56 -13.72 -12.54
CA ALA A 85 15.23 -12.30 -12.69
C ALA A 85 14.69 -11.77 -11.35
N GLN A 86 14.93 -10.48 -11.07
CA GLN A 86 14.37 -9.86 -9.87
C GLN A 86 12.91 -9.47 -10.11
N ASN A 87 12.15 -9.31 -9.02
CA ASN A 87 10.74 -8.90 -9.11
C ASN A 87 10.60 -7.54 -9.82
N ASP A 88 11.52 -6.62 -9.59
CA ASP A 88 11.48 -5.29 -10.18
C ASP A 88 11.73 -5.32 -11.70
N ASP A 89 12.60 -6.21 -12.18
CA ASP A 89 12.81 -6.45 -13.62
C ASP A 89 11.52 -6.95 -14.28
N VAL A 90 10.81 -7.86 -13.61
CA VAL A 90 9.53 -8.41 -14.08
C VAL A 90 8.45 -7.33 -14.11
N ILE A 91 8.38 -6.48 -13.08
CA ILE A 91 7.44 -5.36 -13.02
C ILE A 91 7.70 -4.36 -14.14
N ALA A 92 8.97 -3.98 -14.34
CA ALA A 92 9.36 -3.05 -15.42
C ALA A 92 9.06 -3.63 -16.80
N PHE A 93 9.35 -4.90 -17.03
CA PHE A 93 9.02 -5.59 -18.27
C PHE A 93 7.51 -5.61 -18.52
N ASN A 94 6.71 -6.02 -17.53
CA ASN A 94 5.26 -6.09 -17.67
C ASN A 94 4.66 -4.71 -17.98
N ALA A 95 5.10 -3.66 -17.27
CA ALA A 95 4.64 -2.30 -17.52
C ALA A 95 4.94 -1.82 -18.95
N LEU A 96 6.13 -2.13 -19.47
CA LEU A 96 6.50 -1.79 -20.84
C LEU A 96 5.75 -2.63 -21.87
N ASN A 97 5.64 -3.94 -21.62
CA ASN A 97 4.93 -4.84 -22.51
C ASN A 97 3.43 -4.53 -22.56
N ASP A 98 2.82 -4.06 -21.48
CA ASP A 98 1.44 -3.60 -21.49
C ASP A 98 1.24 -2.27 -22.22
N ALA A 99 2.23 -1.37 -22.12
CA ALA A 99 2.21 -0.09 -22.80
C ALA A 99 2.40 -0.22 -24.33
N TYR A 100 3.24 -1.15 -24.81
CA TYR A 100 3.60 -1.25 -26.23
C TYR A 100 3.15 -2.53 -26.93
N LYS A 101 2.82 -3.59 -26.18
CA LYS A 101 2.49 -4.94 -26.67
C LYS A 101 3.51 -5.45 -27.68
N PHE A 102 4.75 -5.60 -27.22
CA PHE A 102 5.85 -6.02 -28.08
C PHE A 102 5.58 -7.40 -28.68
N PRO A 103 5.66 -7.55 -30.01
CA PRO A 103 5.61 -8.86 -30.67
C PRO A 103 6.78 -9.74 -30.22
N VAL A 104 6.51 -11.02 -29.94
CA VAL A 104 7.50 -11.97 -29.43
C VAL A 104 8.68 -12.11 -30.41
N GLU A 105 8.42 -11.98 -31.70
CA GLU A 105 9.41 -12.07 -32.78
C GLU A 105 10.39 -10.88 -32.77
N SER A 106 10.00 -9.75 -32.19
CA SER A 106 10.83 -8.56 -32.04
C SER A 106 11.38 -8.37 -30.62
N LEU A 107 11.17 -9.34 -29.74
CA LEU A 107 11.63 -9.32 -28.36
C LEU A 107 12.84 -10.22 -28.17
N MET A 108 13.85 -9.70 -27.50
CA MET A 108 15.02 -10.47 -27.07
C MET A 108 15.30 -10.23 -25.60
N PHE A 109 15.81 -11.25 -24.92
CA PHE A 109 16.21 -11.19 -23.53
C PHE A 109 17.69 -11.50 -23.40
N ILE A 110 18.43 -10.62 -22.72
CA ILE A 110 19.83 -10.82 -22.37
C ILE A 110 19.92 -10.85 -20.84
N VAL A 111 20.47 -11.93 -20.33
CA VAL A 111 20.67 -12.12 -18.90
C VAL A 111 22.16 -11.98 -18.62
N ASN A 112 22.53 -10.97 -17.84
CA ASN A 112 23.90 -10.68 -17.44
C ASN A 112 24.27 -11.39 -16.13
N ASN A 113 25.57 -11.58 -15.92
CA ASN A 113 26.17 -12.12 -14.69
C ASN A 113 25.73 -13.55 -14.35
N ILE A 114 25.69 -14.42 -15.36
CA ILE A 114 25.33 -15.81 -15.11
C ILE A 114 26.57 -16.59 -14.62
N PRO A 115 26.44 -17.48 -13.60
CA PRO A 115 27.52 -18.27 -13.09
C PRO A 115 28.28 -19.03 -14.18
N PRO A 116 29.62 -19.03 -14.13
CA PRO A 116 30.45 -19.67 -15.14
C PRO A 116 30.29 -21.21 -15.16
N ASN A 117 29.90 -21.82 -14.04
CA ASN A 117 29.81 -23.28 -13.88
C ASN A 117 28.40 -23.82 -14.19
N ARG A 118 27.95 -23.72 -15.43
CA ARG A 118 26.63 -24.23 -15.85
C ARG A 118 26.72 -25.14 -17.09
N PRO A 119 25.72 -26.00 -17.32
CA PRO A 119 25.66 -26.83 -18.52
C PRO A 119 25.63 -25.95 -19.79
N GLN A 120 26.42 -26.32 -20.81
CA GLN A 120 26.54 -25.61 -22.11
C GLN A 120 25.26 -25.61 -22.98
N GLN A 121 24.12 -26.03 -22.43
CA GLN A 121 22.88 -26.23 -23.19
C GLN A 121 22.23 -24.92 -23.67
N TYR A 122 22.69 -23.78 -23.18
CA TYR A 122 22.11 -22.47 -23.47
C TYR A 122 23.17 -21.51 -23.99
N ASN A 123 22.80 -20.75 -25.02
CA ASN A 123 23.67 -19.77 -25.65
C ASN A 123 23.61 -18.44 -24.92
N PHE A 124 24.44 -18.31 -23.90
CA PHE A 124 24.53 -17.05 -23.18
C PHE A 124 25.73 -16.22 -23.63
N ILE A 125 25.63 -14.91 -23.37
CA ILE A 125 26.70 -13.93 -23.52
C ILE A 125 27.17 -13.63 -22.09
N ASP A 126 28.16 -14.36 -21.60
CA ASP A 126 28.64 -14.20 -20.22
C ASP A 126 30.16 -14.09 -20.14
N ALA A 127 30.62 -13.44 -19.08
CA ALA A 127 32.03 -13.32 -18.70
C ALA A 127 32.91 -12.74 -19.82
N VAL A 128 32.41 -11.70 -20.49
CA VAL A 128 33.20 -10.98 -21.50
C VAL A 128 34.28 -10.19 -20.79
N ASP A 129 35.54 -10.60 -20.96
CA ASP A 129 36.67 -9.80 -20.53
C ASP A 129 36.85 -8.65 -21.54
N PRO A 130 36.62 -7.38 -21.14
CA PRO A 130 36.75 -6.24 -22.05
C PRO A 130 38.18 -6.06 -22.56
N THR A 131 39.18 -6.64 -21.87
CA THR A 131 40.58 -6.61 -22.30
C THR A 131 40.91 -7.68 -23.34
N ASN A 132 40.06 -8.71 -23.48
CA ASN A 132 40.23 -9.78 -24.46
C ASN A 132 39.48 -9.46 -25.77
N SER A 133 40.19 -8.82 -26.69
CA SER A 133 39.63 -8.39 -27.98
C SER A 133 39.04 -9.53 -28.82
N ALA A 134 39.64 -10.72 -28.80
CA ALA A 134 39.15 -11.87 -29.56
C ALA A 134 37.83 -12.41 -28.98
N GLN A 135 37.73 -12.50 -27.64
CA GLN A 135 36.50 -12.90 -26.96
C GLN A 135 35.38 -11.88 -27.20
N MET A 136 35.70 -10.58 -27.14
CA MET A 136 34.78 -9.49 -27.47
C MET A 136 34.25 -9.61 -28.91
N GLN A 137 35.12 -9.85 -29.89
CA GLN A 137 34.72 -10.00 -31.30
C GLN A 137 33.81 -11.22 -31.50
N ASN A 138 34.16 -12.37 -30.92
CA ASN A 138 33.35 -13.58 -31.00
C ASN A 138 31.97 -13.39 -30.36
N THR A 139 31.93 -12.75 -29.19
CA THR A 139 30.68 -12.44 -28.49
C THR A 139 29.80 -11.50 -29.30
N ARG A 140 30.40 -10.44 -29.87
CA ARG A 140 29.70 -9.50 -30.74
C ARG A 140 29.15 -10.20 -31.97
N ALA A 141 29.94 -11.02 -32.66
CA ALA A 141 29.49 -11.80 -33.82
C ALA A 141 28.32 -12.72 -33.47
N LYS A 142 28.37 -13.38 -32.30
CA LYS A 142 27.29 -14.22 -31.80
C LYS A 142 26.02 -13.43 -31.53
N LEU A 143 26.11 -12.28 -30.86
CA LEU A 143 24.97 -11.38 -30.63
C LEU A 143 24.35 -10.91 -31.95
N MET A 144 25.17 -10.48 -32.91
CA MET A 144 24.68 -10.03 -34.22
C MET A 144 23.95 -11.14 -34.98
N LYS A 145 24.42 -12.38 -34.91
CA LYS A 145 23.72 -13.52 -35.49
C LYS A 145 22.32 -13.72 -34.91
N TYR A 146 22.14 -13.47 -33.61
CA TYR A 146 20.81 -13.52 -32.99
C TYR A 146 19.95 -12.33 -33.41
N ILE A 147 20.50 -11.12 -33.43
CA ILE A 147 19.76 -9.93 -33.87
C ILE A 147 19.26 -10.11 -35.31
N ALA A 148 20.10 -10.63 -36.21
CA ALA A 148 19.78 -10.79 -37.62
C ALA A 148 18.58 -11.71 -37.91
N VAL A 149 18.24 -12.64 -37.00
CA VAL A 149 17.08 -13.54 -37.17
C VAL A 149 15.79 -12.99 -36.56
N HIS A 150 15.84 -11.88 -35.82
CA HIS A 150 14.65 -11.26 -35.23
C HIS A 150 14.13 -10.14 -36.14
N PRO A 151 12.88 -10.21 -36.62
CA PRO A 151 12.29 -9.12 -37.39
C PRO A 151 11.99 -7.91 -36.51
N ALA A 152 12.46 -6.73 -36.93
CA ALA A 152 12.09 -5.47 -36.31
C ALA A 152 10.58 -5.20 -36.51
N HIS A 153 9.92 -4.68 -35.48
CA HIS A 153 8.50 -4.36 -35.52
C HIS A 153 8.24 -2.90 -35.15
N LYS A 154 7.13 -2.36 -35.64
CA LYS A 154 6.71 -1.00 -35.31
C LYS A 154 6.14 -0.96 -33.88
N GLN A 155 6.84 -0.25 -33.00
CA GLN A 155 6.49 -0.10 -31.60
C GLN A 155 5.52 1.06 -31.42
N ASN A 156 4.24 0.73 -31.22
CA ASN A 156 3.18 1.71 -31.01
C ASN A 156 2.75 1.69 -29.55
N LYS A 157 2.80 2.85 -28.90
CA LYS A 157 2.28 3.01 -27.54
C LYS A 157 0.76 2.88 -27.56
N GLN A 158 0.22 1.90 -26.83
CA GLN A 158 -1.20 1.65 -26.64
C GLN A 158 -1.72 2.30 -25.35
N HIS A 159 -0.94 2.22 -24.27
CA HIS A 159 -1.29 2.74 -22.95
C HIS A 159 -0.11 3.48 -22.32
N ASP A 160 -0.36 4.24 -21.25
CA ASP A 160 0.72 4.79 -20.44
C ASP A 160 1.51 3.68 -19.73
N ILE A 161 2.80 3.93 -19.52
CA ILE A 161 3.67 3.03 -18.74
C ILE A 161 3.31 3.24 -17.27
N VAL A 162 2.61 2.28 -16.68
CA VAL A 162 2.22 2.30 -15.26
C VAL A 162 3.04 1.25 -14.51
N LEU A 163 3.82 1.67 -13.51
CA LEU A 163 4.52 0.73 -12.63
C LEU A 163 3.59 0.40 -11.45
N GLN A 164 3.50 -0.86 -11.03
CA GLN A 164 2.68 -1.27 -9.88
C GLN A 164 3.04 -0.53 -8.57
N LEU A 165 4.26 0.03 -8.49
CA LEU A 165 4.67 0.90 -7.39
C LEU A 165 3.86 2.21 -7.34
N ASP A 166 3.46 2.75 -8.50
CA ASP A 166 2.60 3.93 -8.62
C ASP A 166 1.22 3.63 -8.04
N GLU A 167 0.68 2.42 -8.30
CA GLU A 167 -0.59 1.94 -7.75
C GLU A 167 -0.51 1.75 -6.23
N LEU A 168 0.58 1.15 -5.72
CA LEU A 168 0.82 1.02 -4.28
C LEU A 168 0.91 2.38 -3.58
N LYS A 169 1.53 3.37 -4.22
CA LYS A 169 1.61 4.74 -3.69
C LYS A 169 0.24 5.41 -3.67
N GLN A 170 -0.57 5.24 -4.72
CA GLN A 170 -1.95 5.71 -4.75
C GLN A 170 -2.80 5.06 -3.65
N MET A 171 -2.71 3.73 -3.49
CA MET A 171 -3.43 3.02 -2.43
C MET A 171 -2.99 3.46 -1.03
N ARG A 172 -1.69 3.68 -0.78
CA ARG A 172 -1.21 4.24 0.49
C ARG A 172 -1.78 5.62 0.77
N ASN A 173 -1.87 6.48 -0.24
CA ASN A 173 -2.45 7.81 -0.09
C ASN A 173 -3.96 7.74 0.24
N ILE A 174 -4.69 6.85 -0.43
CA ILE A 174 -6.12 6.62 -0.16
C ILE A 174 -6.31 6.12 1.28
N LEU A 175 -5.52 5.13 1.71
CA LEU A 175 -5.59 4.60 3.08
C LEU A 175 -5.29 5.67 4.13
N LYS A 176 -4.31 6.55 3.87
CA LYS A 176 -3.98 7.66 4.76
C LYS A 176 -5.12 8.66 4.88
N GLN A 177 -5.79 8.99 3.77
CA GLN A 177 -6.97 9.86 3.78
C GLN A 177 -8.14 9.22 4.54
N GLN A 178 -8.41 7.94 4.30
CA GLN A 178 -9.45 7.21 5.03
C GLN A 178 -9.17 7.14 6.53
N GLN A 179 -7.91 6.92 6.93
CA GLN A 179 -7.52 6.94 8.34
C GLN A 179 -7.77 8.31 8.99
N GLN A 180 -7.38 9.40 8.33
CA GLN A 180 -7.63 10.75 8.84
C GLN A 180 -9.12 11.04 8.99
N GLN A 181 -9.93 10.60 8.02
CA GLN A 181 -11.37 10.78 8.07
C GLN A 181 -11.99 9.98 9.23
N ALA A 182 -11.56 8.72 9.43
CA ALA A 182 -12.01 7.89 10.54
C ALA A 182 -11.63 8.50 11.91
N GLU A 183 -10.45 9.12 12.03
CA GLU A 183 -10.04 9.81 13.26
C GLU A 183 -10.90 11.05 13.54
N GLN A 184 -11.23 11.83 12.51
CA GLN A 184 -12.13 12.98 12.64
C GLN A 184 -13.54 12.56 13.06
N ASP A 185 -14.08 11.52 12.43
CA ASP A 185 -15.40 10.98 12.76
C ASP A 185 -15.43 10.42 14.18
N ARG A 186 -14.37 9.71 14.60
CA ARG A 186 -14.22 9.24 15.97
C ARG A 186 -14.25 10.40 16.97
N ALA A 187 -13.46 11.46 16.75
CA ALA A 187 -13.45 12.62 17.64
C ALA A 187 -14.82 13.32 17.71
N ARG A 188 -15.52 13.42 16.57
CA ARG A 188 -16.87 13.97 16.50
C ARG A 188 -17.88 13.14 17.29
N LEU A 189 -17.84 11.81 17.16
CA LEU A 189 -18.72 10.90 17.88
C LEU A 189 -18.44 10.91 19.38
N GLU A 190 -17.16 10.94 19.79
CA GLU A 190 -16.78 11.07 21.20
C GLU A 190 -17.36 12.35 21.83
N MET A 191 -17.32 13.48 21.12
CA MET A 191 -17.95 14.73 21.57
C MET A 191 -19.48 14.61 21.69
N GLN A 192 -20.14 13.95 20.74
CA GLN A 192 -21.58 13.72 20.79
C GLN A 192 -21.98 12.82 21.97
N ILE A 193 -21.24 11.74 22.19
CA ILE A 193 -21.45 10.83 23.32
C ILE A 193 -21.27 11.59 24.64
N ALA A 194 -20.22 12.40 24.77
CA ALA A 194 -19.99 13.20 25.97
C ALA A 194 -21.15 14.18 26.24
N LYS A 195 -21.65 14.85 25.20
CA LYS A 195 -22.80 15.75 25.30
C LYS A 195 -24.06 15.01 25.73
N MET A 196 -24.41 13.92 25.06
CA MET A 196 -25.59 13.11 25.40
C MET A 196 -25.51 12.54 26.82
N THR A 197 -24.33 12.09 27.24
CA THR A 197 -24.10 11.58 28.60
C THR A 197 -24.34 12.67 29.64
N LYS A 198 -23.86 13.90 29.39
CA LYS A 198 -24.09 15.03 30.28
C LYS A 198 -25.57 15.40 30.39
N GLU A 199 -26.28 15.41 29.26
CA GLU A 199 -27.73 15.68 29.22
C GLU A 199 -28.52 14.59 29.95
N HIS A 200 -28.17 13.32 29.73
CA HIS A 200 -28.79 12.19 30.41
C HIS A 200 -28.59 12.25 31.92
N ASN A 201 -27.36 12.49 32.40
CA ASN A 201 -27.07 12.61 33.83
C ASN A 201 -27.84 13.76 34.49
N ARG A 202 -27.98 14.89 33.78
CA ARG A 202 -28.79 16.02 34.26
C ARG A 202 -30.26 15.64 34.37
N SER A 203 -30.82 15.01 33.34
CA SER A 203 -32.22 14.58 33.34
C SER A 203 -32.49 13.54 34.46
N GLN A 204 -31.55 12.62 34.68
CA GLN A 204 -31.65 11.64 35.75
C GLN A 204 -31.58 12.29 37.15
N ALA A 205 -30.71 13.28 37.36
CA ALA A 205 -30.67 14.04 38.60
C ALA A 205 -31.98 14.78 38.87
N GLU A 206 -32.53 15.47 37.87
CA GLU A 206 -33.81 16.18 37.97
C GLU A 206 -34.98 15.20 38.27
N ALA A 207 -34.98 14.02 37.66
CA ALA A 207 -35.97 12.98 37.94
C ALA A 207 -35.86 12.43 39.38
N ASN A 208 -34.64 12.20 39.86
CA ASN A 208 -34.38 11.75 41.23
C ASN A 208 -34.83 12.78 42.27
N GLU A 209 -34.55 14.07 42.04
CA GLU A 209 -35.04 15.15 42.92
C GLU A 209 -36.57 15.21 42.96
N ARG A 210 -37.24 15.07 41.81
CA ARG A 210 -38.71 15.01 41.77
C ARG A 210 -39.26 13.81 42.54
N PHE A 211 -38.64 12.64 42.38
CA PHE A 211 -39.05 11.44 43.09
C PHE A 211 -38.89 11.58 44.60
N GLN A 212 -37.79 12.17 45.07
CA GLN A 212 -37.57 12.44 46.49
C GLN A 212 -38.66 13.36 47.08
N LYS A 213 -38.97 14.47 46.40
CA LYS A 213 -40.05 15.39 46.82
C LYS A 213 -41.40 14.69 46.94
N ILE A 214 -41.79 13.92 45.93
CA ILE A 214 -43.06 13.16 45.95
C ILE A 214 -43.05 12.13 47.09
N SER A 215 -41.94 11.41 47.28
CA SER A 215 -41.79 10.44 48.38
C SER A 215 -41.95 11.11 49.76
N GLU A 216 -41.36 12.29 49.98
CA GLU A 216 -41.51 13.05 51.22
C GLU A 216 -42.95 13.54 51.44
N GLU A 217 -43.59 14.05 50.39
CA GLU A 217 -45.00 14.44 50.42
C GLU A 217 -45.90 13.26 50.78
N CYS A 218 -45.70 12.10 50.14
CA CYS A 218 -46.44 10.87 50.47
C CYS A 218 -46.24 10.43 51.92
N LYS A 219 -45.01 10.47 52.45
CA LYS A 219 -44.74 10.17 53.87
C LYS A 219 -45.47 11.15 54.80
N SER A 220 -45.45 12.44 54.49
CA SER A 220 -46.14 13.47 55.28
C SER A 220 -47.67 13.26 55.26
N MET A 221 -48.23 12.87 54.12
CA MET A 221 -49.65 12.55 53.98
C MET A 221 -50.02 11.29 54.76
N GLN A 222 -49.20 10.23 54.71
CA GLN A 222 -49.41 9.02 55.52
C GLN A 222 -49.39 9.32 57.02
N GLN A 223 -48.43 10.12 57.49
CA GLN A 223 -48.36 10.54 58.89
C GLN A 223 -49.61 11.34 59.31
N ARG A 224 -50.07 12.27 58.45
CA ARG A 224 -51.31 13.03 58.70
C ARG A 224 -52.55 12.13 58.74
N ALA A 225 -52.63 11.14 57.85
CA ALA A 225 -53.74 10.17 57.83
C ALA A 225 -53.74 9.30 59.10
N GLN A 226 -52.57 8.80 59.53
CA GLN A 226 -52.43 8.05 60.78
C GLN A 226 -52.81 8.90 62.00
N ALA A 227 -52.36 10.17 62.06
CA ALA A 227 -52.71 11.08 63.14
C ALA A 227 -54.22 11.40 63.20
N LYS A 228 -54.89 11.54 62.04
CA LYS A 228 -56.35 11.71 61.97
C LYS A 228 -57.08 10.46 62.45
N SER A 229 -56.66 9.26 62.01
CA SER A 229 -57.25 8.01 62.48
C SER A 229 -57.07 7.81 63.99
N ALA A 230 -55.92 8.16 64.55
CA ALA A 230 -55.68 8.10 66.00
C ALA A 230 -56.53 9.11 66.81
N ASN A 231 -56.92 10.23 66.20
CA ASN A 231 -57.83 11.20 66.82
C ASN A 231 -59.31 10.79 66.72
N GLU A 232 -59.71 10.10 65.63
CA GLU A 232 -61.07 9.59 65.44
C GLU A 232 -61.40 8.43 66.41
N TYR A 233 -60.42 7.57 66.72
CA TYR A 233 -60.59 6.51 67.72
C TYR A 233 -60.55 6.99 69.20
N LYS A 234 -60.22 8.25 69.47
CA LYS A 234 -60.28 8.83 70.83
C LYS A 234 -61.67 9.32 71.23
N ASN A 235 -62.70 9.18 70.38
CA ASN A 235 -64.05 9.65 70.73
C ASN A 235 -65.22 8.71 70.35
N PRO A 236 -65.22 7.43 70.76
CA PRO A 236 -66.42 6.59 70.61
C PRO A 236 -67.55 6.93 71.61
N PHE A 237 -67.32 7.79 72.61
CA PHE A 237 -68.31 8.05 73.68
C PHE A 237 -69.11 9.35 73.57
N LYS A 238 -68.78 10.27 72.66
CA LYS A 238 -69.55 11.54 72.52
C LYS A 238 -70.81 11.44 71.67
N ALA A 239 -70.99 10.39 70.88
CA ALA A 239 -72.22 10.17 70.11
C ALA A 239 -73.34 9.48 70.93
N PHE A 240 -73.06 9.00 72.15
CA PHE A 240 -74.00 8.17 72.93
C PHE A 240 -74.74 8.92 74.07
N LEU A 241 -74.42 10.19 74.37
CA LEU A 241 -74.95 10.91 75.54
C LEU A 241 -75.57 12.29 75.24
N GLY A 242 -76.19 12.45 74.07
CA GLY A 242 -76.82 13.72 73.66
C GLY A 242 -78.35 13.75 73.61
N PHE A 243 -79.05 12.71 74.07
CA PHE A 243 -80.51 12.70 74.19
C PHE A 243 -80.92 12.49 75.65
N GLY A 244 -81.51 13.51 76.28
CA GLY A 244 -82.22 13.32 77.54
C GLY A 244 -82.44 14.58 78.39
N ARG A 245 -83.73 14.97 78.48
CA ARG A 245 -84.38 15.88 79.46
C ARG A 245 -84.29 17.38 79.14
N GLN A 246 -85.34 18.09 78.71
CA GLN A 246 -86.79 18.11 79.01
C GLN A 246 -87.15 18.72 80.39
N TYR A 247 -88.00 19.75 80.30
CA TYR A 247 -88.86 20.42 81.30
C TYR A 247 -88.33 21.59 82.14
N GLY A 248 -89.09 22.69 82.04
CA GLY A 248 -88.98 23.95 82.77
C GLY A 248 -89.67 25.05 81.99
#